data_AF-A0A0S9DVF0-F1
#
_entry.id   AF-A0A0S9DVF0-F1
#
_cell.length_a   1.000
_cell.length_b   1.000
_cell.length_c   1.000
_cell.angle_alpha   90.00
_cell.angle_beta   90.00
_cell.angle_gamma   90.00
#
_symmetry.space_group_name_H-M   'P 1'
#
loop_
_entity.id
_entity.type
_entity.pdbx_description
1 polymer ?
#
loop_
_entity_poly.entity_id
_entity_poly.type
_entity_poly.pdbx_seq_one_letter_code
_entity_poly.pdbx_strand_id
1 'polypeptide(L)' 'MLVLARGIEDDHYWVVHEIDGTLEETPCRIEQGSDRYRLSHTDDSFQADLVFGLGAFATAEAAVARLREFL' A
#
# COMPACT_ATOMS: atom_id res chain seq x y z
N MET A 1 10.68 4.21 7.13
CA MET A 1 10.70 3.14 6.09
C MET A 1 9.29 2.64 5.85
N LEU A 2 8.77 2.57 4.62
CA LEU A 2 7.42 2.02 4.39
C LEU A 2 7.44 0.50 4.52
N VAL A 3 6.51 -0.11 5.24
CA VAL A 3 6.40 -1.58 5.40
C VAL A 3 4.94 -2.04 5.27
N LEU A 4 4.76 -3.33 5.02
CA LEU A 4 3.45 -3.96 5.05
C LEU A 4 3.05 -4.25 6.51
N ALA A 5 1.85 -3.83 6.88
CA ALA A 5 1.17 -4.33 8.06
C ALA A 5 -0.10 -5.08 7.61
N ARG A 6 -0.35 -6.24 8.20
CA ARG A 6 -1.61 -6.97 8.02
C ARG A 6 -2.49 -6.68 9.22
N GLY A 7 -3.67 -6.11 8.97
CA GLY A 7 -4.67 -5.88 10.00
C GLY A 7 -5.43 -7.14 10.37
N ILE A 8 -6.50 -6.99 11.17
CA ILE A 8 -7.47 -8.06 11.44
C ILE A 8 -8.33 -8.33 10.19
N GLU A 9 -8.49 -7.34 9.34
CA GLU A 9 -9.19 -7.44 8.06
C GLU A 9 -8.31 -8.18 7.05
N ASP A 10 -8.86 -9.21 6.41
CA ASP A 10 -8.12 -10.14 5.55
C ASP A 10 -8.14 -9.75 4.06
N ASP A 11 -8.88 -8.72 3.68
CA ASP A 11 -9.10 -8.32 2.28
C ASP A 11 -8.05 -7.30 1.77
N HIS A 12 -7.25 -6.73 2.66
CA HIS A 12 -6.20 -5.78 2.28
C HIS A 12 -5.01 -5.76 3.26
N TYR A 13 -3.90 -5.20 2.77
CA TYR A 13 -2.74 -4.86 3.56
C TYR A 13 -2.67 -3.35 3.74
N TRP A 14 -2.18 -2.93 4.91
CA TRP A 14 -1.88 -1.54 5.22
C TRP A 14 -0.43 -1.24 4.87
N VAL A 15 -0.19 -0.07 4.30
CA VAL A 15 1.16 0.48 4.21
C VAL A 15 1.36 1.36 5.44
N VAL A 16 2.38 1.05 6.24
CA VAL A 16 2.71 1.81 7.44
C VAL A 16 4.11 2.39 7.32
N HIS A 17 4.35 3.52 7.96
CA HIS A 17 5.66 4.13 8.04
C HIS A 17 6.33 3.73 9.36
N GLU A 18 7.46 3.04 9.28
CA GLU A 18 8.29 2.74 10.44
C GLU A 18 9.26 3.90 10.70
N ILE A 19 9.17 4.48 11.90
CA ILE A 19 10.02 5.56 12.41
C ILE A 19 10.50 5.17 13.81
N ASP A 20 11.82 5.01 13.98
CA ASP A 20 12.43 4.64 15.26
C ASP A 20 11.78 3.43 15.96
N GLY A 21 11.37 2.42 15.17
CA GLY A 21 10.70 1.21 15.64
C GLY A 21 9.20 1.36 15.97
N THR A 22 8.63 2.55 15.76
CA THR A 22 7.19 2.82 15.85
C THR A 22 6.56 2.70 14.46
N LEU A 23 5.39 2.06 14.38
CA LEU A 23 4.60 1.95 13.15
C LEU A 23 3.52 3.02 13.13
N GLU A 24 3.54 3.88 12.12
CA GLU A 24 2.53 4.90 11.87
C GLU A 24 1.70 4.53 10.64
N GLU A 25 0.38 4.63 10.75
CA GLU A 25 -0.52 4.35 9.62
C GLU A 25 -0.32 5.38 8.50
N THR A 26 -0.33 4.91 7.25
CA THR A 26 -0.39 5.80 6.08
C THR A 26 -1.76 5.67 5.40
N PRO A 27 -2.18 6.67 4.60
CA PRO A 27 -3.41 6.57 3.81
C PRO A 27 -3.33 5.53 2.68
N CYS A 28 -2.16 4.91 2.44
CA CYS A 28 -1.94 3.94 1.39
C CYS A 28 -2.32 2.53 1.86
N ARG A 29 -3.04 1.81 1.00
CA ARG A 29 -3.43 0.42 1.20
C ARG A 29 -3.08 -0.42 -0.02
N ILE A 30 -3.05 -1.73 0.16
CA ILE A 30 -2.90 -2.69 -0.92
C ILE A 30 -4.07 -3.67 -0.87
N GLU A 31 -4.92 -3.59 -1.87
CA GLU A 31 -6.08 -4.46 -2.00
C GLU A 31 -5.72 -5.74 -2.72
N GLN A 32 -6.20 -6.86 -2.19
CA GLN A 32 -6.02 -8.17 -2.80
C GLN A 32 -7.18 -8.46 -3.77
N GLY A 33 -6.87 -8.49 -5.06
CA GLY A 33 -7.75 -9.02 -6.10
C GLY A 33 -7.64 -10.54 -6.24
N SER A 34 -8.29 -11.11 -7.26
CA SER A 34 -8.32 -12.56 -7.52
C SER A 34 -6.96 -13.19 -7.79
N ASP A 35 -6.04 -12.44 -8.39
CA ASP A 35 -4.70 -12.92 -8.80
C ASP A 35 -3.61 -11.83 -8.67
N ARG A 36 -3.97 -10.63 -8.21
CA ARG A 36 -3.09 -9.46 -8.19
C ARG A 36 -3.35 -8.56 -6.99
N TYR A 37 -2.37 -7.71 -6.69
CA TYR A 37 -2.41 -6.70 -5.65
C TYR A 37 -2.42 -5.31 -6.27
N ARG A 38 -3.22 -4.39 -5.76
CA ARG A 38 -3.28 -3.01 -6.27
C ARG A 38 -3.18 -2.00 -5.14
N LEU A 39 -2.45 -0.91 -5.38
CA LEU A 39 -2.38 0.21 -4.45
C LEU A 39 -3.67 1.04 -4.51
N SER A 40 -4.15 1.44 -3.33
CA SER A 40 -5.22 2.42 -3.16
C SER A 40 -4.82 3.45 -2.10
N HIS A 41 -5.48 4.61 -2.13
CA HIS A 41 -5.25 5.71 -1.20
C HIS A 41 -6.59 6.23 -0.68
N THR A 42 -6.75 6.39 0.63
CA THR A 42 -8.08 6.66 1.23
C THR A 42 -8.43 8.13 1.40
N ASP A 43 -7.42 9.00 1.46
CA ASP A 43 -7.65 10.37 1.98
C ASP A 43 -7.68 11.44 0.88
N ASP A 44 -7.21 11.13 -0.33
CA ASP A 44 -7.01 12.08 -1.42
C ASP A 44 -7.23 11.39 -2.78
N SER A 45 -8.15 11.93 -3.58
CA SER A 45 -8.53 11.35 -4.87
C SER A 45 -7.44 11.50 -5.94
N PHE A 46 -6.64 12.56 -5.90
CA PHE A 46 -5.53 12.75 -6.84
C PHE A 46 -4.41 11.75 -6.55
N GLN A 47 -4.08 11.55 -5.27
CA GLN A 47 -3.14 10.52 -4.85
C GLN A 47 -3.67 9.12 -5.16
N ALA A 48 -4.97 8.88 -4.97
CA ALA A 48 -5.61 7.62 -5.36
C ALA A 48 -5.41 7.31 -6.84
N ASP A 49 -5.65 8.27 -7.73
CA ASP A 49 -5.43 8.11 -9.17
C ASP A 49 -3.96 7.87 -9.52
N LEU A 50 -3.04 8.58 -8.87
CA LEU A 50 -1.59 8.40 -9.06
C LEU A 50 -1.14 6.99 -8.67
N VAL A 51 -1.47 6.53 -7.47
CA VAL A 51 -1.04 5.21 -7.00
C VAL A 51 -1.75 4.09 -7.74
N PHE A 52 -3.02 4.29 -8.14
CA PHE A 52 -3.74 3.37 -9.01
C PHE A 52 -3.07 3.23 -10.39
N GLY A 53 -2.54 4.34 -10.92
CA GLY A 53 -1.79 4.40 -12.16
C GLY A 53 -0.49 3.58 -12.17
N LEU A 54 0.03 3.18 -11.00
CA LEU A 54 1.17 2.26 -10.88
C LEU A 54 0.84 0.82 -11.31
N GLY A 55 -0.45 0.50 -11.45
CA GLY A 55 -0.92 -0.77 -11.96
C GLY A 55 -1.08 -1.85 -10.89
N ALA A 56 -1.11 -3.10 -11.34
CA ALA A 56 -1.32 -4.27 -10.49
C ALA A 56 -0.04 -5.11 -10.37
N PHE A 57 0.20 -5.66 -9.19
CA PHE A 57 1.41 -6.37 -8.81
C PHE A 57 1.13 -7.84 -8.52
N ALA A 58 2.16 -8.68 -8.63
CA ALA A 58 2.05 -10.11 -8.32
C ALA A 58 2.01 -10.38 -6.81
N THR A 59 2.61 -9.52 -5.99
CA THR A 59 2.62 -9.63 -4.52
C THR A 59 2.43 -8.27 -3.87
N ALA A 60 2.01 -8.25 -2.60
CA ALA A 60 1.87 -7.01 -1.82
C ALA A 60 3.24 -6.34 -1.59
N GLU A 61 4.30 -7.12 -1.42
CA GLU A 61 5.67 -6.61 -1.22
C GLU A 61 6.16 -5.87 -2.46
N ALA A 62 5.85 -6.39 -3.65
CA ALA A 62 6.19 -5.72 -4.91
C ALA A 62 5.46 -4.37 -5.05
N ALA A 63 4.20 -4.30 -4.59
CA ALA A 63 3.45 -3.05 -4.56
C ALA A 63 4.09 -2.01 -3.62
N VAL A 64 4.46 -2.40 -2.39
CA VAL A 64 5.17 -1.49 -1.45
C VAL A 64 6.54 -1.10 -1.98
N ALA A 65 7.30 -2.03 -2.57
CA ALA A 65 8.59 -1.73 -3.15
C ALA A 65 8.46 -0.65 -4.24
N ARG A 66 7.44 -0.77 -5.11
CA ARG A 66 7.19 0.24 -6.13
C ARG A 66 6.74 1.59 -5.54
N LEU A 67 5.91 1.57 -4.51
CA LEU A 67 5.47 2.80 -3.82
C LEU A 67 6.65 3.56 -3.19
N ARG A 68 7.63 2.85 -2.62
CA ARG A 68 8.86 3.47 -2.05
C ARG A 68 9.73 4.19 -3.09
N GLU A 69 9.66 3.80 -4.36
CA GLU A 69 10.38 4.49 -5.44
C GLU A 69 9.64 5.74 -5.92
N PHE A 70 8.37 5.88 -5.56
CA PHE A 70 7.47 6.92 -6.03
C PHE A 70 7.31 8.09 -5.05
N LEU A 71 7.53 7.84 -3.75
CA LEU A 71 7.47 8.80 -2.64
C LEU A 71 8.88 9.19 -2.16
#